data_AF-A0A0S3TAE9-F1
#
_entry.id   AF-A0A0S3TAE9-F1
#
_cell.length_a   1.000
_cell.length_b   1.000
_cell.length_c   1.000
_cell.angle_alpha   90.00
_cell.angle_beta   90.00
_cell.angle_gamma   90.00
#
_symmetry.space_group_name_H-M   'P 1'
#
loop_
_entity.id
_entity.type
_entity.pdbx_description
1 polymer ?
#
loop_
_entity_poly.entity_id
_entity_poly.type
_entity_poly.pdbx_seq_one_letter_code
_entity_poly.pdbx_strand_id
1 'polypeptide(L)'
;MARSCPSPLQPAMLLGAPSFPNAIAWSDDNLIAVASGHLVTILRPDLPVGGPRGVIKIVPSQPLCVGLVERQDLLSGCLLPTALYRDDKPVVRSISWSPLGMAANSGCLIAVCTSEGHVKIYRPPFCDYCAEWIEVLWT
;
A
#
# COMPACT_ATOMS: atom_id res chain seq x y z
N MET A 1 -9.27 -43.36 -4.22
CA MET A 1 -9.28 -42.02 -3.57
C MET A 1 -9.20 -40.99 -4.68
N ALA A 2 -10.31 -40.31 -4.96
CA ALA A 2 -10.39 -39.32 -6.03
C ALA A 2 -9.55 -38.08 -5.65
N ARG A 3 -8.66 -37.66 -6.55
CA ARG A 3 -7.94 -36.39 -6.42
C ARG A 3 -8.99 -35.27 -6.41
N SER A 4 -9.00 -34.44 -5.36
CA SER A 4 -9.83 -33.24 -5.32
C SER A 4 -9.48 -32.36 -6.52
N CYS A 5 -10.45 -32.07 -7.39
CA CYS A 5 -10.29 -31.02 -8.40
C CYS A 5 -9.84 -29.73 -7.68
N PRO A 6 -8.82 -29.02 -8.18
CA PRO A 6 -8.54 -27.69 -7.69
C PRO A 6 -9.80 -26.85 -7.89
N SER A 7 -10.25 -26.20 -6.81
CA SER A 7 -11.35 -25.25 -6.87
C SER A 7 -11.14 -24.26 -8.02
N PRO A 8 -12.19 -23.84 -8.73
CA PRO A 8 -12.05 -22.84 -9.78
C PRO A 8 -11.36 -21.59 -9.20
N LEU A 9 -10.43 -21.02 -9.96
CA LEU A 9 -9.72 -19.78 -9.61
C LEU A 9 -10.76 -18.73 -9.20
N GLN A 10 -10.75 -18.32 -7.93
CA GLN A 10 -11.69 -17.34 -7.43
C GLN A 10 -11.13 -15.92 -7.66
N PRO A 11 -11.84 -15.05 -8.40
CA PRO A 11 -11.44 -13.66 -8.50
C PRO A 11 -11.63 -12.95 -7.16
N ALA A 12 -10.68 -12.12 -6.78
CA ALA A 12 -10.83 -11.19 -5.65
C ALA A 12 -11.34 -9.84 -6.17
N MET A 13 -12.37 -9.29 -5.52
CA MET A 13 -12.83 -7.94 -5.81
C MET A 13 -11.95 -6.90 -5.10
N LEU A 14 -11.55 -5.88 -5.84
CA LEU A 14 -10.78 -4.75 -5.31
C LEU A 14 -11.70 -3.53 -5.15
N LEU A 15 -11.37 -2.67 -4.17
CA LEU A 15 -12.09 -1.42 -3.92
C LEU A 15 -11.72 -0.29 -4.91
N GLY A 16 -10.91 -0.60 -5.93
CA GLY A 16 -10.47 0.32 -6.96
C GLY A 16 -9.57 -0.37 -8.00
N ALA A 17 -9.19 0.37 -9.04
CA ALA A 17 -8.25 -0.12 -10.05
C ALA A 17 -6.80 0.20 -9.65
N PRO A 18 -5.85 -0.75 -9.78
CA PRO A 18 -4.42 -0.45 -9.68
C PRO A 18 -3.98 0.52 -10.78
N SER A 19 -3.38 1.65 -10.39
CA SER A 19 -3.09 2.77 -11.31
C SER A 19 -1.62 3.08 -11.50
N PHE A 20 -0.70 2.40 -10.79
CA PHE A 20 0.73 2.68 -10.83
C PHE A 20 1.57 1.43 -11.12
N PRO A 21 2.78 1.58 -11.69
CA PRO A 21 3.71 0.47 -11.82
C PRO A 21 3.98 -0.18 -10.47
N ASN A 22 4.14 -1.51 -10.46
CA ASN A 22 4.41 -2.25 -9.23
C ASN A 22 3.32 -2.04 -8.15
N ALA A 23 2.06 -1.89 -8.57
CA ALA A 23 0.90 -1.86 -7.69
C ALA A 23 0.46 -3.26 -7.24
N ILE A 24 1.06 -4.33 -7.76
CA ILE A 24 0.78 -5.71 -7.35
C ILE A 24 2.11 -6.37 -7.03
N ALA A 25 2.22 -6.99 -5.85
CA ALA A 25 3.41 -7.71 -5.43
C ALA A 25 3.03 -8.95 -4.61
N TRP A 26 3.78 -10.04 -4.79
CA TRP A 26 3.60 -11.29 -4.06
C TRP A 26 4.75 -11.47 -3.08
N SER A 27 4.44 -11.77 -1.83
CA SER A 27 5.41 -12.04 -0.77
C SER A 27 5.85 -13.51 -0.72
N ASP A 28 6.97 -13.74 -0.02
CA ASP A 28 7.48 -15.08 0.28
C ASP A 28 6.55 -15.88 1.21
N ASP A 29 5.70 -15.21 2.01
CA ASP A 29 4.70 -15.83 2.89
C ASP A 29 3.31 -15.98 2.24
N ASN A 30 3.27 -16.04 0.90
CA ASN A 30 2.09 -16.31 0.09
C ASN A 30 0.96 -15.27 0.24
N LEU A 31 1.30 -14.00 0.42
CA LEU A 31 0.36 -12.88 0.40
C LEU A 31 0.52 -12.08 -0.89
N ILE A 32 -0.61 -11.68 -1.48
CA ILE A 32 -0.63 -10.79 -2.63
C ILE A 32 -1.13 -9.43 -2.14
N ALA A 33 -0.28 -8.41 -2.25
CA ALA A 33 -0.67 -7.03 -2.02
C ALA A 33 -1.08 -6.38 -3.33
N VAL A 34 -2.19 -5.65 -3.31
CA VAL A 34 -2.70 -4.87 -4.44
C VAL A 34 -2.99 -3.45 -4.00
N ALA A 35 -2.24 -2.49 -4.52
CA ALA A 35 -2.41 -1.06 -4.30
C ALA A 35 -3.47 -0.50 -5.24
N SER A 36 -4.41 0.28 -4.70
CA SER A 36 -5.48 0.95 -5.45
C SER A 36 -5.86 2.25 -4.75
N GLY A 37 -5.48 3.39 -5.33
CA GLY A 37 -5.66 4.71 -4.70
C GLY A 37 -4.92 4.81 -3.36
N HIS A 38 -5.64 5.09 -2.29
CA HIS A 38 -5.10 5.26 -0.92
C HIS A 38 -5.17 3.96 -0.10
N LEU A 39 -5.45 2.82 -0.73
CA LEU A 39 -5.61 1.52 -0.09
C LEU A 39 -4.61 0.51 -0.66
N VAL A 40 -4.11 -0.38 0.19
CA VAL A 40 -3.48 -1.64 -0.23
C VAL A 40 -4.33 -2.78 0.30
N THR A 41 -4.84 -3.61 -0.59
CA THR A 41 -5.60 -4.81 -0.26
C THR A 41 -4.64 -5.99 -0.18
N ILE A 42 -4.66 -6.73 0.92
CA ILE A 42 -3.84 -7.93 1.12
C ILE A 42 -4.73 -9.14 0.91
N LEU A 43 -4.38 -9.98 -0.05
CA LEU A 43 -5.08 -11.19 -0.43
C LEU A 43 -4.24 -12.41 -0.03
N ARG A 44 -4.91 -13.52 0.26
CA ARG A 44 -4.24 -14.82 0.43
C ARG A 44 -4.93 -15.84 -0.48
N PRO A 45 -4.22 -16.38 -1.49
CA PRO A 45 -4.83 -17.18 -2.55
C PRO A 45 -5.28 -18.59 -2.09
N ASP A 46 -4.84 -19.05 -0.91
CA ASP A 46 -5.21 -20.34 -0.34
C ASP A 46 -6.52 -20.31 0.47
N LEU A 47 -7.08 -19.12 0.75
CA LEU A 47 -8.32 -19.00 1.51
C LEU A 47 -9.53 -19.25 0.58
N PRO A 48 -10.44 -20.18 0.94
CA PRO A 48 -11.57 -20.57 0.10
C PRO A 48 -12.67 -19.50 -0.01
N VAL A 49 -12.58 -18.43 0.79
CA VAL A 49 -13.46 -17.26 0.74
C VAL A 49 -12.60 -16.14 0.17
N GLY A 50 -12.79 -15.78 -1.10
CA GLY A 50 -12.03 -14.77 -1.86
C GLY A 50 -12.13 -13.32 -1.37
N GLY A 51 -12.29 -13.11 -0.06
CA GLY A 51 -12.24 -11.81 0.60
C GLY A 51 -10.81 -11.40 0.98
N PRO A 52 -10.56 -10.10 1.18
CA PRO A 52 -9.25 -9.62 1.57
C PRO A 52 -8.87 -10.10 2.97
N ARG A 53 -7.64 -10.63 3.09
CA ARG A 53 -7.03 -11.02 4.36
C ARG A 53 -6.68 -9.80 5.21
N GLY A 54 -6.40 -8.67 4.58
CA GLY A 54 -6.11 -7.43 5.28
C GLY A 54 -6.17 -6.20 4.39
N VAL A 55 -6.04 -5.04 5.01
CA VAL A 55 -6.01 -3.75 4.36
C VAL A 55 -4.98 -2.83 5.01
N ILE A 56 -4.30 -2.05 4.19
CA ILE A 56 -3.53 -0.87 4.62
C ILE A 56 -4.29 0.34 4.10
N LYS A 57 -4.64 1.26 5.01
CA LYS A 57 -5.21 2.56 4.65
C LYS A 57 -4.16 3.64 4.81
N ILE A 58 -3.84 4.32 3.71
CA ILE A 58 -2.91 5.44 3.75
C ILE A 58 -3.63 6.67 4.26
N VAL A 59 -3.15 7.15 5.41
CA VAL A 59 -3.56 8.41 6.01
C VAL A 59 -2.59 9.51 5.56
N PRO A 60 -3.08 10.73 5.24
CA PRO A 60 -2.23 11.87 4.94
C PRO A 60 -1.17 12.07 6.02
N SER A 61 0.08 12.21 5.60
CA SER A 61 1.18 12.64 6.46
C SER A 61 1.46 14.12 6.23
N GLN A 62 2.19 14.75 7.14
CA GLN A 62 2.61 16.13 6.93
C GLN A 62 3.44 16.19 5.63
N PRO A 63 3.01 16.92 4.59
CA PRO A 63 3.69 16.88 3.31
C PRO A 63 5.11 17.41 3.46
N LEU A 64 6.06 16.79 2.76
CA LEU A 64 7.38 17.40 2.59
C LEU A 64 7.19 18.78 1.94
N CYS A 65 7.70 19.82 2.62
CA CYS A 65 7.69 21.20 2.12
C CYS A 65 8.74 21.43 1.01
N VAL A 66 9.26 20.37 0.40
CA VAL A 66 10.20 20.48 -0.72
C VAL A 66 9.46 21.01 -1.93
N GLY A 67 9.96 22.13 -2.47
CA GLY A 67 9.34 22.82 -3.62
C GLY A 67 7.98 23.45 -3.31
N LEU A 68 7.61 23.58 -2.03
CA LEU A 68 6.44 24.37 -1.64
C LEU A 68 6.79 25.85 -1.77
N VAL A 69 6.01 26.56 -2.58
CA VAL A 69 6.16 28.00 -2.76
C VAL A 69 5.16 28.70 -1.84
N GLU A 70 5.63 29.63 -1.01
CA GLU A 70 4.73 30.45 -0.19
C GLU A 70 3.91 31.40 -1.09
N ARG A 71 2.68 31.71 -0.68
CA ARG A 71 1.80 32.57 -1.50
C ARG A 71 2.40 33.95 -1.76
N GLN A 72 3.20 34.45 -0.83
CA GLN A 72 3.90 35.73 -0.93
C GLN A 72 4.94 35.70 -2.06
N ASP A 73 5.63 34.56 -2.22
CA ASP A 73 6.68 34.38 -3.24
C ASP A 73 6.10 34.23 -4.65
N LEU A 74 4.83 33.87 -4.79
CA LEU A 74 4.13 33.88 -6.09
C LEU A 74 4.16 35.27 -6.76
N LEU A 75 4.26 36.34 -5.97
CA LEU A 75 4.28 37.71 -6.45
C LEU A 75 5.70 38.22 -6.77
N SER A 76 6.74 37.45 -6.47
CA SER A 76 8.15 37.86 -6.62
C SER A 76 8.64 37.91 -8.08
N GLY A 77 7.84 37.43 -9.04
CA GLY A 77 8.11 37.52 -10.48
C GLY A 77 9.21 36.57 -10.99
N CYS A 78 9.84 35.77 -10.14
CA CYS A 78 10.90 34.83 -10.51
C CYS A 78 10.41 33.39 -10.73
N LEU A 79 9.11 33.14 -10.56
CA LEU A 79 8.51 31.81 -10.69
C LEU A 79 7.83 31.63 -12.05
N LEU A 80 7.98 30.44 -12.61
CA LEU A 80 7.27 30.03 -13.82
C LEU A 80 5.77 29.85 -13.50
N PRO A 81 4.85 30.13 -14.44
CA PRO A 81 3.40 29.99 -14.23
C PRO A 81 2.92 28.54 -14.10
N THR A 82 3.81 27.56 -14.15
CA THR A 82 3.48 26.14 -14.03
C THR A 82 3.44 25.72 -12.57
N ALA A 83 2.23 25.51 -12.05
CA ALA A 83 2.01 24.91 -10.74
C ALA A 83 1.65 23.42 -10.91
N LEU A 84 2.24 22.56 -10.08
CA LEU A 84 1.83 21.16 -9.97
C LEU A 84 0.73 21.05 -8.92
N TYR A 85 -0.39 20.43 -9.28
CA TYR A 85 -1.43 20.09 -8.33
C TYR A 85 -1.02 18.84 -7.54
N ARG A 86 -1.14 18.91 -6.21
CA ARG A 86 -1.04 17.73 -5.34
C ARG A 86 -2.45 17.20 -5.14
N ASP A 87 -2.64 15.89 -5.31
CA ASP A 87 -3.91 15.24 -4.99
C ASP A 87 -4.31 15.53 -3.53
N ASP A 88 -5.60 15.72 -3.28
CA ASP A 88 -6.15 15.99 -1.94
C ASP A 88 -5.95 14.82 -0.96
N LYS A 89 -5.63 13.63 -1.48
CA LYS A 89 -5.39 12.41 -0.68
C LYS A 89 -4.11 11.73 -1.14
N PRO A 90 -3.31 11.17 -0.22
CA PRO A 90 -2.17 10.36 -0.60
C PRO A 90 -2.64 9.13 -1.36
N VAL A 91 -1.93 8.82 -2.45
CA VAL A 91 -2.12 7.57 -3.19
C VAL A 91 -0.86 6.71 -3.09
N VAL A 92 -1.04 5.40 -3.06
CA VAL A 92 0.05 4.42 -3.10
C VAL A 92 0.64 4.42 -4.50
N ARG A 93 1.95 4.66 -4.62
CA ARG A 93 2.67 4.73 -5.90
C ARG A 93 3.45 3.45 -6.20
N SER A 94 3.89 2.73 -5.18
CA SER A 94 4.60 1.47 -5.32
C SER A 94 4.59 0.69 -4.01
N ILE A 95 4.69 -0.64 -4.10
CA ILE A 95 4.77 -1.54 -2.94
C ILE A 95 5.96 -2.50 -3.08
N SER A 96 6.54 -2.93 -1.96
CA SER A 96 7.60 -3.93 -1.96
C SER A 96 7.56 -4.77 -0.69
N TRP A 97 7.70 -6.08 -0.84
CA TRP A 97 7.77 -7.00 0.29
C TRP A 97 9.22 -7.14 0.76
N SER A 98 9.41 -7.23 2.07
CA SER A 98 10.67 -7.70 2.64
C SER A 98 10.82 -9.21 2.43
N PRO A 99 12.04 -9.76 2.59
CA PRO A 99 12.22 -11.19 2.75
C PRO A 99 11.41 -11.75 3.93
N LEU A 100 11.16 -13.06 3.89
CA LEU A 100 10.59 -13.82 5.00
C LEU A 100 11.45 -13.67 6.28
N GLY A 101 10.80 -13.62 7.45
CA GLY A 101 11.47 -13.55 8.75
C GLY A 101 11.64 -12.14 9.31
N MET A 102 11.28 -11.09 8.56
CA MET A 102 11.49 -9.69 9.00
C MET A 102 10.37 -9.16 9.90
N ALA A 103 9.16 -9.75 9.85
CA ALA A 103 8.08 -9.40 10.77
C ALA A 103 8.18 -10.21 12.09
N ALA A 104 7.56 -9.71 13.16
CA ALA A 104 7.61 -10.33 14.50
C ALA A 104 7.10 -11.78 14.56
N ASN A 105 6.30 -12.21 13.59
CA ASN A 105 5.79 -13.58 13.44
C ASN A 105 6.58 -14.40 12.42
N SER A 106 7.81 -14.02 12.11
CA SER A 106 8.62 -14.56 11.01
C SER A 106 8.01 -14.39 9.62
N GLY A 107 6.99 -13.53 9.46
CA GLY A 107 6.39 -13.18 8.18
C GLY A 107 7.14 -12.09 7.43
N CYS A 108 6.54 -11.60 6.35
CA CYS A 108 7.05 -10.47 5.59
C CYS A 108 6.54 -9.12 6.13
N LEU A 109 7.33 -8.07 5.98
CA LEU A 109 6.93 -6.66 6.06
C LEU A 109 6.61 -6.14 4.67
N ILE A 110 5.82 -5.06 4.58
CA ILE A 110 5.56 -4.37 3.33
C ILE A 110 5.94 -2.91 3.42
N ALA A 111 6.73 -2.45 2.45
CA ALA A 111 7.03 -1.05 2.21
C ALA A 111 6.02 -0.48 1.22
N VAL A 112 5.49 0.71 1.52
CA VAL A 112 4.53 1.44 0.69
C VAL A 112 5.10 2.83 0.43
N CYS A 113 5.31 3.17 -0.84
CA CYS A 113 5.66 4.51 -1.28
C CYS A 113 4.40 5.30 -1.65
N THR A 114 4.26 6.54 -1.16
CA THR A 114 3.08 7.38 -1.39
C THR A 114 3.37 8.56 -2.32
N SER A 115 2.32 9.18 -2.87
CA SER A 115 2.41 10.42 -3.66
C SER A 115 2.95 11.61 -2.88
N GLU A 116 2.96 11.55 -1.55
CA GLU A 116 3.52 12.57 -0.67
C GLU A 116 5.05 12.44 -0.51
N GLY A 117 5.67 11.42 -1.10
CA GLY A 117 7.10 11.16 -0.98
C GLY A 117 7.49 10.40 0.28
N HIS A 118 6.53 9.82 1.01
CA HIS A 118 6.80 8.99 2.17
C HIS A 118 6.93 7.52 1.79
N VAL A 119 7.89 6.83 2.43
CA VAL A 119 7.97 5.37 2.48
C VAL A 119 7.56 4.93 3.88
N LYS A 120 6.44 4.20 3.95
CA LYS A 120 5.90 3.67 5.21
C LYS A 120 6.07 2.15 5.23
N ILE A 121 6.44 1.61 6.38
CA ILE A 121 6.58 0.17 6.58
C ILE A 121 5.38 -0.34 7.37
N TYR A 122 4.80 -1.45 6.93
CA TYR A 122 3.69 -2.10 7.62
C TYR A 122 4.01 -3.54 7.94
N ARG A 123 3.43 -4.02 9.05
CA ARG A 123 3.46 -5.42 9.47
C ARG A 123 2.05 -5.99 9.58
N PRO A 124 1.91 -7.32 9.54
CA PRO A 124 0.64 -7.97 9.83
C PRO A 124 0.08 -7.58 11.21
N PRO A 125 -1.26 -7.61 11.37
CA PRO A 125 -1.91 -7.45 12.66
C PRO A 125 -1.50 -8.56 13.64
N PHE A 126 -1.58 -8.28 14.94
CA PHE A 126 -1.19 -9.24 15.98
C PHE A 126 -2.14 -10.44 16.10
N CYS A 127 -3.40 -10.28 15.70
CA CYS A 127 -4.42 -11.33 15.80
C CYS A 127 -5.29 -11.38 14.54
N ASP A 128 -5.92 -12.53 14.32
CA ASP A 128 -6.73 -12.82 13.13
C ASP A 128 -8.06 -12.07 13.06
N TYR A 129 -8.46 -11.38 14.14
CA TYR A 129 -9.69 -10.59 14.19
C TYR A 129 -9.51 -9.16 13.66
N CYS A 130 -8.27 -8.72 13.43
CA CYS A 130 -7.98 -7.43 12.84
C CYS A 130 -7.50 -7.62 11.40
N ALA A 131 -8.12 -6.90 10.46
CA ALA A 131 -7.69 -6.89 9.06
C ALA A 131 -6.71 -5.74 8.77
N GLU A 132 -6.65 -4.73 9.64
CA GLU A 132 -5.81 -3.55 9.43
C GLU A 132 -4.35 -3.85 9.76
N TRP A 133 -3.50 -3.63 8.77
CA TRP A 133 -2.05 -3.72 8.92
C TRP A 133 -1.51 -2.52 9.68
N ILE A 134 -0.47 -2.76 10.48
CA ILE A 134 0.01 -1.79 11.46
C ILE A 134 1.28 -1.12 10.93
N GLU A 135 1.29 0.20 10.90
CA GLU A 135 2.48 0.99 10.55
C GLU A 135 3.58 0.77 11.60
N VAL A 136 4.80 0.48 11.13
CA VAL A 136 5.99 0.35 11.95
C VAL A 136 6.63 1.73 12.05
N LEU A 137 6.65 2.29 13.26
CA LEU A 137 7.31 3.56 13.53
C LEU A 137 8.82 3.32 13.69
N TRP A 138 9.63 4.12 13.00
CA TRP A 138 11.07 4.17 13.22
C TRP A 138 11.31 4.92 14.54
N THR A 139 11.85 4.23 15.54
CA THR A 139 12.33 4.81 16.80
C THR A 139 13.73 5.37 16.64
#